data_AF-A0A1C7MGG3-F1
#
_entry.id   AF-A0A1C7MGG3-F1
#
_cell.length_a   1.000
_cell.length_b   1.000
_cell.length_c   1.000
_cell.angle_alpha   90.00
_cell.angle_beta   90.00
_cell.angle_gamma   90.00
#
_symmetry.space_group_name_H-M   'P 1'
#
loop_
_entity.id
_entity.type
_entity.pdbx_description
1 polymer ?
#
loop_
_entity_poly.entity_id
_entity_poly.type
_entity_poly.pdbx_seq_one_letter_code
_entity_poly.pdbx_strand_id
1 'polypeptide(L)'
;MSYLKMIFTDDFAVWERNSELHGHPLLEMTPTDGIAVVNLSRLTGTVSTLPTALYLCCQLDIELVKGIPRGDIQETLAIDDVERCLAGKTLLMRASTQTAWDNCKIRGLERHFGMKQVLRLDSVQHIRRCIFEGRHAGGG
;
A
#
# COMPACT_ATOMS: atom_id res chain seq x y z
N MET A 1 -6.59 20.39 5.40
CA MET A 1 -6.66 19.27 4.43
C MET A 1 -5.58 19.29 3.34
N SER A 2 -4.64 20.25 3.30
CA SER A 2 -3.54 20.28 2.31
C SER A 2 -2.42 19.28 2.59
N TYR A 3 -2.07 19.08 3.87
CA TYR A 3 -0.93 18.24 4.27
C TYR A 3 -1.18 16.74 4.09
N LEU A 4 -2.41 16.27 4.36
CA LEU A 4 -2.79 14.86 4.16
C LEU A 4 -2.71 14.46 2.68
N LYS A 5 -3.07 15.37 1.76
CA LYS A 5 -3.00 15.12 0.31
C LYS A 5 -1.58 15.12 -0.25
N MET A 6 -0.61 15.68 0.46
CA MET A 6 0.81 15.57 0.09
C MET A 6 1.35 14.16 0.35
N ILE A 7 0.84 13.49 1.40
CA ILE A 7 1.28 12.17 1.84
C ILE A 7 0.42 11.07 1.24
N PHE A 8 -0.89 11.32 1.12
CA PHE A 8 -1.86 10.39 0.56
C PHE A 8 -2.45 10.96 -0.71
N THR A 9 -2.37 10.20 -1.79
CA THR A 9 -2.75 10.66 -3.12
C THR A 9 -3.25 9.48 -3.94
N ASP A 10 -3.97 9.76 -5.02
CA ASP A 10 -4.40 8.79 -6.01
C ASP A 10 -3.35 8.63 -7.12
N ASP A 11 -2.37 9.54 -7.17
CA ASP A 11 -1.22 9.47 -8.06
C ASP A 11 -0.01 8.83 -7.37
N PHE A 12 0.21 7.55 -7.67
CA PHE A 12 1.37 6.80 -7.16
C PHE A 12 2.73 7.39 -7.56
N ALA A 13 2.85 8.08 -8.71
CA ALA A 13 4.11 8.70 -9.10
C ALA A 13 4.39 9.97 -8.29
N VAL A 14 3.34 10.68 -7.84
CA VAL A 14 3.47 11.74 -6.83
C VAL A 14 3.84 11.13 -5.49
N TRP A 15 3.18 10.04 -5.10
CA TRP A 15 3.45 9.35 -3.84
C TRP A 15 4.90 8.84 -3.74
N GLU A 16 5.41 8.21 -4.81
CA GLU A 16 6.78 7.70 -4.87
C GLU A 16 7.83 8.82 -4.86
N ARG A 17 7.59 9.92 -5.59
CA ARG A 17 8.48 11.11 -5.52
C ARG A 17 8.49 11.72 -4.12
N ASN A 18 7.36 11.69 -3.43
CA ASN A 18 7.25 12.15 -2.06
C ASN A 18 7.81 11.14 -1.06
N SER A 19 8.27 9.96 -1.50
CA SER A 19 8.83 8.95 -0.59
C SER A 19 10.14 9.36 0.06
N GLU A 20 10.88 10.27 -0.57
CA GLU A 20 12.05 10.91 0.04
C GLU A 20 11.68 11.81 1.23
N LEU A 21 10.43 12.29 1.28
CA LEU A 21 9.90 13.05 2.42
C LEU A 21 9.46 12.13 3.58
N HIS A 22 9.31 10.82 3.36
CA HIS A 22 8.90 9.85 4.39
C HIS A 22 9.96 9.58 5.48
N GLY A 23 11.07 10.33 5.50
CA GLY A 23 12.06 10.33 6.59
C GLY A 23 12.14 11.65 7.37
N HIS A 24 11.31 12.64 7.04
CA HIS A 24 11.29 13.89 7.79
C HIS A 24 10.54 13.67 9.12
N PRO A 25 11.06 14.07 10.29
CA PRO A 25 10.43 13.79 11.60
C PRO A 25 8.99 14.30 11.76
N LEU A 26 8.61 15.30 10.96
CA LEU A 26 7.24 15.85 10.92
C LEU A 26 6.29 15.09 9.96
N LEU A 27 6.80 14.11 9.22
CA LEU A 27 6.13 13.35 8.16
C LEU A 27 6.32 11.84 8.30
N GLU A 28 6.92 11.37 9.39
CA GLU A 28 7.09 9.95 9.65
C GLU A 28 5.70 9.33 9.83
N MET A 29 5.29 8.56 8.82
CA MET A 29 4.00 7.89 8.76
C MET A 29 4.25 6.40 8.76
N THR A 30 3.61 5.72 9.69
CA THR A 30 3.67 4.28 9.82
C THR A 30 2.53 3.64 9.01
N PRO A 31 2.65 2.37 8.59
CA PRO A 31 1.56 1.70 7.90
C PRO A 31 0.23 1.71 8.67
N THR A 32 0.27 1.77 10.01
CA THR A 32 -0.93 1.80 10.85
C THR A 32 -1.69 3.12 10.76
N ASP A 33 -1.03 4.23 10.38
CA ASP A 33 -1.68 5.50 10.10
C ASP A 33 -2.62 5.40 8.88
N GLY A 34 -2.39 4.42 7.99
CA GLY A 34 -3.29 4.11 6.89
C GLY A 34 -4.73 3.84 7.36
N ILE A 35 -4.92 3.19 8.52
CA ILE A 35 -6.26 2.90 9.07
C ILE A 35 -7.04 4.20 9.32
N ALA A 36 -6.41 5.14 10.02
CA ALA A 36 -7.01 6.44 10.32
C ALA A 36 -7.33 7.21 9.04
N VAL A 37 -6.44 7.17 8.05
CA VAL A 37 -6.64 7.89 6.79
C VAL A 37 -7.76 7.28 5.96
N VAL A 38 -7.90 5.95 5.90
CA VAL A 38 -9.06 5.32 5.24
C VAL A 38 -10.35 5.75 5.92
N ASN A 39 -10.43 5.66 7.25
CA ASN A 39 -11.62 6.04 8.01
C ASN A 39 -11.99 7.52 7.79
N LEU A 40 -11.00 8.44 7.88
CA LEU A 40 -11.21 9.86 7.59
C LEU A 40 -11.63 10.11 6.15
N SER A 41 -11.03 9.39 5.19
CA SER A 41 -11.38 9.53 3.76
C SER A 41 -12.82 9.10 3.49
N ARG A 42 -13.27 7.99 4.09
CA ARG A 42 -14.65 7.51 4.00
C ARG A 42 -15.62 8.48 4.68
N LEU A 43 -15.27 8.96 5.88
CA LEU A 43 -16.10 9.89 6.66
C LEU A 43 -16.27 11.24 5.96
N THR A 44 -15.21 11.74 5.32
CA THR A 44 -15.20 13.07 4.69
C THR A 44 -15.49 13.04 3.18
N GLY A 45 -15.63 11.85 2.58
CA GLY A 45 -15.75 11.69 1.12
C GLY A 45 -14.48 12.04 0.34
N THR A 46 -13.32 12.16 1.00
CA THR A 46 -12.04 12.49 0.34
C THR A 46 -11.45 11.24 -0.31
N VAL A 47 -12.04 10.79 -1.41
CA VAL A 47 -11.65 9.51 -2.04
C VAL A 47 -10.25 9.51 -2.66
N SER A 48 -9.69 10.68 -2.98
CA SER A 48 -8.36 10.82 -3.59
C SER A 48 -7.22 10.36 -2.68
N THR A 49 -7.45 10.20 -1.37
CA THR A 49 -6.43 9.73 -0.40
C THR A 49 -6.52 8.23 -0.13
N LEU A 50 -7.63 7.58 -0.54
CA LEU A 50 -7.85 6.16 -0.32
C LEU A 50 -6.80 5.26 -0.96
N PRO A 51 -6.27 5.55 -2.18
CA PRO A 51 -5.42 4.60 -2.86
C PRO A 51 -4.16 4.23 -2.08
N THR A 52 -3.39 5.24 -1.70
CA THR A 52 -2.16 5.07 -0.91
C THR A 52 -2.45 4.66 0.53
N ALA A 53 -3.59 5.05 1.10
CA ALA A 53 -3.98 4.64 2.45
C ALA A 53 -4.29 3.14 2.52
N LEU A 54 -5.08 2.62 1.58
CA LEU A 54 -5.35 1.19 1.45
C LEU A 54 -4.08 0.40 1.12
N TYR A 55 -3.17 0.97 0.33
CA TYR A 55 -1.86 0.35 0.10
C TYR A 55 -1.06 0.19 1.41
N LEU A 56 -1.00 1.22 2.26
CA LEU A 56 -0.35 1.12 3.57
C LEU A 56 -1.03 0.07 4.46
N CYS A 57 -2.36 0.01 4.45
CA CYS A 57 -3.10 -1.02 5.16
C CYS A 57 -2.77 -2.44 4.66
N CYS A 58 -2.45 -2.62 3.37
CA CYS A 58 -2.01 -3.93 2.85
C CYS A 58 -0.67 -4.41 3.45
N GLN A 59 0.12 -3.51 4.03
CA GLN A 59 1.39 -3.84 4.70
C GLN A 59 1.19 -4.29 6.15
N LEU A 60 -0.03 -4.16 6.69
CA LEU A 60 -0.34 -4.56 8.06
C LEU A 60 -0.56 -6.08 8.17
N ASP A 61 -0.35 -6.60 9.38
CA ASP A 61 -0.58 -8.00 9.71
C ASP A 61 -1.84 -8.15 10.55
N ILE A 62 -1.70 -8.33 11.86
CA ILE A 62 -2.84 -8.58 12.75
C ILE A 62 -3.67 -7.31 12.98
N GLU A 63 -3.02 -6.15 12.88
CA GLU A 63 -3.61 -4.82 13.00
C GLU A 63 -4.65 -4.57 11.90
N LEU A 64 -4.49 -5.20 10.72
CA LEU A 64 -5.47 -5.08 9.65
C LEU A 64 -6.86 -5.57 10.07
N VAL A 65 -6.90 -6.65 10.85
CA VAL A 65 -8.14 -7.32 11.26
C VAL A 65 -8.58 -6.86 12.64
N LYS A 66 -7.64 -6.74 13.59
CA LYS A 66 -7.96 -6.36 14.97
C LYS A 66 -8.05 -4.86 15.17
N GLY A 67 -7.53 -4.07 14.24
CA GLY A 67 -7.31 -2.64 14.45
C GLY A 67 -6.15 -2.35 15.39
N ILE A 68 -6.01 -1.07 15.72
CA ILE A 68 -4.99 -0.55 16.64
C ILE A 68 -5.64 0.24 17.79
N PRO A 69 -5.05 0.26 18.99
CA PRO A 69 -5.49 1.16 20.03
C PRO A 69 -5.16 2.60 19.65
N ARG A 70 -6.15 3.50 19.68
CA ARG A 70 -5.97 4.94 19.51
C ARG A 70 -6.75 5.68 20.58
N GLY A 71 -6.05 6.13 21.63
CA GLY A 71 -6.68 6.64 22.84
C GLY A 71 -7.48 5.53 23.54
N ASP A 72 -8.73 5.82 23.88
CA ASP A 72 -9.62 4.86 24.56
C ASP A 72 -10.41 3.95 23.60
N ILE A 73 -10.22 4.10 22.28
CA ILE A 73 -10.95 3.34 21.26
C ILE A 73 -10.01 2.41 20.49
N GLN A 74 -10.57 1.27 20.08
CA GLN A 74 -9.94 0.39 19.10
C GLN A 74 -10.31 0.90 17.69
N GLU A 75 -9.36 1.52 17.00
CA GLU A 75 -9.58 1.98 15.64
C GLU A 75 -9.41 0.81 14.66
N THR A 76 -10.49 0.49 13.95
CA THR A 76 -10.59 -0.63 13.00
C THR A 76 -10.99 -0.12 11.62
N LEU A 77 -10.71 -0.92 10.60
CA LEU A 77 -11.26 -0.71 9.26
C LEU A 77 -12.66 -1.29 9.15
N ALA A 78 -13.47 -0.70 8.27
CA ALA A 78 -14.70 -1.34 7.82
C ALA A 78 -14.39 -2.69 7.14
N ILE A 79 -15.28 -3.66 7.30
CA ILE A 79 -15.04 -5.03 6.79
C ILE A 79 -14.76 -5.05 5.29
N ASP A 80 -15.47 -4.25 4.49
CA ASP A 80 -15.23 -4.09 3.06
C ASP A 80 -13.79 -3.63 2.74
N ASP A 81 -13.23 -2.75 3.56
CA ASP A 81 -11.87 -2.24 3.37
C ASP A 81 -10.82 -3.28 3.85
N VAL A 82 -11.14 -4.10 4.86
CA VAL A 82 -10.33 -5.28 5.24
C VAL A 82 -10.27 -6.28 4.07
N GLU A 83 -11.42 -6.63 3.48
CA GLU A 83 -11.49 -7.54 2.33
C GLU A 83 -10.66 -7.02 1.14
N ARG A 84 -10.78 -5.72 0.83
CA ARG A 84 -9.96 -5.06 -0.21
C ARG A 84 -8.47 -5.16 0.10
N CYS A 85 -8.08 -4.94 1.35
CA CYS A 85 -6.67 -5.03 1.74
C CYS A 85 -6.12 -6.46 1.66
N LEU A 86 -6.91 -7.47 2.06
CA LEU A 86 -6.51 -8.87 1.94
C LEU A 86 -6.34 -9.32 0.48
N ALA A 87 -7.30 -8.93 -0.37
CA ALA A 87 -7.21 -9.16 -1.81
C ALA A 87 -5.99 -8.44 -2.41
N GLY A 88 -5.81 -7.16 -2.04
CA GLY A 88 -4.65 -6.35 -2.41
C GLY A 88 -3.33 -7.03 -2.03
N LYS A 89 -3.15 -7.37 -0.74
CA LYS A 89 -1.95 -8.04 -0.20
C LYS A 89 -1.61 -9.32 -0.99
N THR A 90 -2.61 -10.13 -1.34
CA THR A 90 -2.41 -11.33 -2.18
C THR A 90 -1.84 -10.98 -3.55
N LEU A 91 -2.37 -9.94 -4.19
CA LEU A 91 -1.88 -9.50 -5.50
C LEU A 91 -0.48 -8.89 -5.40
N LEU A 92 -0.18 -8.15 -4.34
CA LEU A 92 1.15 -7.59 -4.09
C LEU A 92 2.19 -8.69 -3.91
N MET A 93 1.87 -9.73 -3.14
CA MET A 93 2.76 -10.88 -2.95
C MET A 93 3.05 -11.60 -4.27
N ARG A 94 2.01 -11.81 -5.11
CA ARG A 94 2.17 -12.42 -6.43
C ARG A 94 3.06 -11.59 -7.35
N ALA A 95 2.81 -10.29 -7.44
CA ALA A 95 3.61 -9.38 -8.26
C ALA A 95 5.07 -9.31 -7.79
N SER A 96 5.30 -9.18 -6.48
CA SER A 96 6.64 -9.17 -5.89
C SER A 96 7.40 -10.47 -6.17
N THR A 97 6.74 -11.62 -6.04
CA THR A 97 7.32 -12.94 -6.34
C THR A 97 7.67 -13.07 -7.82
N GLN A 98 6.79 -12.59 -8.71
CA GLN A 98 7.02 -12.61 -10.16
C GLN A 98 8.22 -11.73 -10.55
N THR A 99 8.28 -10.49 -10.03
CA THR A 99 9.42 -9.60 -10.25
C THR A 99 10.72 -10.19 -9.71
N ALA A 100 10.70 -10.81 -8.52
CA ALA A 100 11.86 -11.49 -7.97
C ALA A 100 12.29 -12.68 -8.85
N TRP A 101 11.33 -13.47 -9.34
CA TRP A 101 11.57 -14.57 -10.26
C TRP A 101 12.21 -14.10 -11.57
N ASP A 102 11.64 -13.06 -12.21
CA ASP A 102 12.14 -12.53 -13.47
C ASP A 102 13.54 -11.93 -13.30
N ASN A 103 13.80 -11.22 -12.20
CA ASN A 103 15.13 -10.72 -11.87
C ASN A 103 16.16 -11.84 -11.64
N CYS A 104 15.79 -12.90 -10.91
CA CYS A 104 16.65 -14.07 -10.69
C CYS A 104 16.92 -14.85 -11.99
N LYS A 105 15.92 -14.93 -12.89
CA LYS A 105 16.05 -15.58 -14.20
C LYS A 105 16.96 -14.78 -15.13
N ILE A 106 16.83 -13.45 -15.17
CA ILE A 106 17.70 -12.56 -15.95
C ILE A 106 19.15 -12.62 -15.45
N ARG A 107 19.34 -12.75 -14.13
CA ARG A 107 20.67 -12.75 -13.50
C ARG A 107 21.36 -14.11 -13.40
N GLY A 108 20.79 -15.16 -13.99
CA GLY A 108 21.43 -16.45 -14.23
C GLY A 108 22.45 -16.87 -13.16
N LEU A 109 21.99 -17.21 -11.95
CA LEU A 109 22.71 -18.12 -11.04
C LEU A 109 24.24 -17.88 -10.86
N GLU A 110 24.71 -16.63 -10.78
CA GLU A 110 26.09 -16.34 -10.35
C GLU A 110 26.12 -15.69 -8.97
N ARG A 111 26.34 -16.54 -7.96
CA ARG A 111 27.20 -16.29 -6.79
C ARG A 111 27.07 -14.90 -6.14
N HIS A 112 26.04 -14.71 -5.32
CA HIS A 112 26.15 -14.28 -3.92
C HIS A 112 24.78 -13.86 -3.42
N PHE A 113 24.25 -14.62 -2.47
CA PHE A 113 23.10 -14.20 -1.69
C PHE A 113 23.48 -12.94 -0.91
N GLY A 114 22.99 -11.81 -1.41
CA GLY A 114 22.95 -10.52 -0.74
C GLY A 114 21.61 -9.87 -1.06
N MET A 115 20.52 -10.45 -0.57
CA MET A 115 19.18 -9.85 -0.66
C MET A 115 19.13 -8.59 0.22
N LYS A 116 19.65 -7.48 -0.26
CA LYS A 116 19.30 -6.15 0.23
C LYS A 116 18.58 -5.42 -0.89
N GLN A 117 17.29 -5.17 -0.64
CA GLN A 117 16.40 -4.27 -1.37
C GLN A 117 16.17 -4.57 -2.85
N VAL A 118 15.24 -5.50 -3.14
CA VAL A 118 14.51 -5.53 -4.43
C VAL A 118 13.05 -5.23 -4.15
N LEU A 119 12.77 -3.99 -3.72
CA LEU A 119 11.41 -3.46 -3.58
C LEU A 119 11.34 -1.96 -3.95
N ARG A 120 12.26 -1.46 -4.77
CA ARG A 120 12.18 -0.09 -5.27
C ARG A 120 11.91 -0.12 -6.77
N LEU A 121 10.82 0.53 -7.18
CA LEU A 121 10.41 0.91 -8.54
C LEU A 121 9.40 -0.01 -9.26
N ASP A 122 9.68 -1.30 -9.53
CA ASP A 122 8.76 -2.10 -10.38
C ASP A 122 7.46 -2.56 -9.70
N SER A 123 7.44 -2.59 -8.37
CA SER A 123 6.29 -3.03 -7.59
C SER A 123 5.11 -2.05 -7.71
N VAL A 124 5.37 -0.75 -7.85
CA VAL A 124 4.38 0.34 -7.70
C VAL A 124 3.40 0.38 -8.88
N GLN A 125 3.86 0.15 -10.11
CA GLN A 125 2.96 0.05 -11.26
C GLN A 125 2.11 -1.22 -11.25
N HIS A 126 2.65 -2.34 -10.74
CA HIS A 126 1.88 -3.56 -10.53
C HIS A 126 0.85 -3.40 -9.40
N ILE A 127 1.21 -2.72 -8.30
CA ILE A 127 0.30 -2.35 -7.21
C ILE A 127 -0.91 -1.58 -7.77
N ARG A 128 -0.67 -0.56 -8.62
CA ARG A 128 -1.71 0.27 -9.25
C ARG A 128 -2.73 -0.57 -10.02
N ARG A 129 -2.25 -1.48 -10.88
CA ARG A 129 -3.11 -2.36 -11.69
C ARG A 129 -3.88 -3.39 -10.85
N CYS A 130 -3.23 -3.92 -9.83
CA CYS A 130 -3.81 -4.96 -8.97
C CYS A 130 -4.88 -4.43 -8.00
N ILE A 131 -4.64 -3.29 -7.37
CA ILE A 131 -5.55 -2.75 -6.33
C ILE A 131 -6.70 -1.93 -6.95
N PHE A 132 -6.47 -1.19 -8.04
CA PHE A 132 -7.46 -0.24 -8.59
C PHE A 132 -8.15 -0.72 -9.87
N GLU A 133 -7.47 -1.46 -10.73
CA GLU A 133 -8.02 -1.85 -12.06
C GLU A 133 -8.65 -3.26 -12.04
N GLY A 134 -8.65 -3.95 -10.88
CA GLY A 134 -9.18 -5.30 -10.67
C GLY A 134 -10.71 -5.46 -10.71
N ARG A 135 -11.46 -4.49 -11.23
CA ARG A 135 -12.87 -4.68 -11.63
C ARG A 135 -13.06 -4.23 -13.08
N HIS A 136 -13.02 -5.20 -13.98
CA HIS A 136 -13.80 -5.35 -15.23
C HIS A 136 -13.05 -6.29 -16.20
N ALA A 137 -12.94 -7.57 -15.84
CA ALA A 137 -12.66 -8.64 -16.81
C ALA A 137 -13.67 -9.76 -16.57
N GLY A 138 -14.91 -9.47 -16.92
CA GLY A 138 -16.04 -10.39 -16.80
C GLY A 138 -17.27 -9.74 -17.43
N GLY A 139 -17.46 -9.96 -18.73
CA GLY A 139 -18.65 -9.55 -19.47
C GLY A 139 -18.33 -9.14 -20.91
N GLY A 140 -18.59 -10.07 -21.84
CA GLY A 140 -18.45 -9.90 -23.29
C GLY A 140 -18.03 -11.19 -23.96
#